data_AF-A0A2S2N7M2-F1
#
_entry.id   AF-A0A2S2N7M2-F1
#
_cell.length_a   1.000
_cell.length_b   1.000
_cell.length_c   1.000
_cell.angle_alpha   90.00
_cell.angle_beta   90.00
_cell.angle_gamma   90.00
#
_symmetry.space_group_name_H-M   'P 1'
#
loop_
_entity.id
_entity.type
_entity.pdbx_description
1 polymer ?
#
loop_
_entity_poly.entity_id
_entity_poly.type
_entity_poly.pdbx_seq_one_letter_code
_entity_poly.pdbx_strand_id
1 'polypeptide(L)'
;MEAVGNKEKQLPNPRAKANIFEVLTFSWILNLFKTGQKKDLETNDLYATLDDDKSSLLGFKFEKIWKNEIANAKSRNREPSISRAIFRTFGGSIMFYGLVQMFTETILRITQPMLIRGLLAYFNRSESNIVDIKQAYMYATGLLINMLANILLYHHSQVEMLHLGMKIRVACCSVIYKKVNLLTQKY
;
A
#
# COMPACT_ATOMS: atom_id res chain seq x y z
N MET A 1 -14.29 6.36 36.59
CA MET A 1 -13.10 5.62 37.07
C MET A 1 -12.36 5.12 35.85
N GLU A 2 -11.38 5.89 35.40
CA GLU A 2 -10.54 5.59 34.25
C GLU A 2 -9.59 4.45 34.64
N ALA A 3 -9.74 3.30 34.00
CA ALA A 3 -8.65 2.34 33.92
C ALA A 3 -7.61 2.94 32.97
N VAL A 4 -6.67 3.70 33.54
CA VAL A 4 -5.40 4.04 32.88
C VAL A 4 -4.68 2.72 32.66
N GLY A 5 -4.95 2.09 31.51
CA GLY A 5 -4.22 0.93 31.04
C GLY A 5 -2.76 1.31 30.95
N ASN A 6 -1.94 0.64 31.75
CA ASN A 6 -0.49 0.73 31.74
C ASN A 6 -0.02 0.62 30.28
N LYS A 7 0.44 1.73 29.68
CA LYS A 7 0.98 1.71 28.32
C LYS A 7 2.31 0.98 28.38
N GLU A 8 2.28 -0.34 28.24
CA GLU A 8 3.47 -1.11 27.92
C GLU A 8 4.17 -0.43 26.74
N LYS A 9 5.45 -0.09 26.95
CA LYS A 9 6.22 0.75 26.04
C LYS A 9 6.52 -0.05 24.77
N GLN A 10 5.58 -0.03 23.82
CA GLN A 10 5.72 -0.72 22.53
C GLN A 10 6.98 -0.22 21.80
N LEU A 11 7.69 -1.15 21.16
CA LEU A 11 8.89 -0.84 20.40
C LEU A 11 8.56 0.12 19.25
N PRO A 12 9.41 1.13 18.97
CA PRO A 12 9.18 2.05 17.87
C PRO A 12 9.22 1.31 16.53
N ASN A 13 8.36 1.72 15.59
CA ASN A 13 8.27 1.06 14.29
C ASN A 13 9.57 1.25 13.48
N PRO A 14 10.28 0.17 13.11
CA PRO A 14 11.52 0.28 12.36
C PRO A 14 11.30 0.87 10.96
N ARG A 15 10.08 0.78 10.41
CA ARG A 15 9.71 1.43 9.14
C ARG A 15 9.89 2.95 9.18
N ALA A 16 9.78 3.59 10.36
CA ALA A 16 9.95 5.04 10.49
C ALA A 16 11.40 5.51 10.27
N LYS A 17 12.38 4.63 10.51
CA LYS A 17 13.82 4.92 10.33
C LYS A 17 14.43 4.17 9.14
N ALA A 18 13.62 3.40 8.42
CA ALA A 18 14.11 2.49 7.39
C ALA A 18 14.54 3.25 6.13
N ASN A 19 15.65 2.81 5.53
CA ASN A 19 16.10 3.31 4.23
C ASN A 19 15.18 2.84 3.09
N ILE A 20 15.22 3.53 1.94
CA ILE A 20 14.38 3.18 0.77
C ILE A 20 14.57 1.72 0.35
N PHE A 21 15.80 1.20 0.40
CA PHE A 21 16.09 -0.21 0.12
C PHE A 21 15.49 -1.16 1.15
N GLU A 22 15.49 -0.81 2.44
CA GLU A 22 14.89 -1.63 3.49
C GLU A 22 13.36 -1.64 3.39
N VAL A 23 12.76 -0.52 2.97
CA VAL A 23 11.33 -0.43 2.68
C VAL A 23 10.98 -1.28 1.47
N LEU A 24 11.76 -1.20 0.38
CA LEU A 24 11.51 -1.95 -0.85
C LEU A 24 11.68 -3.47 -0.67
N THR A 25 12.68 -3.88 0.11
CA THR A 25 12.96 -5.30 0.39
C THR A 25 12.18 -5.86 1.57
N PHE A 26 11.36 -5.03 2.24
CA PHE A 26 10.68 -5.37 3.50
C PHE A 26 11.65 -5.89 4.58
N SER A 27 12.92 -5.48 4.54
CA SER A 27 13.93 -5.95 5.48
C SER A 27 13.61 -5.56 6.94
N TRP A 28 12.92 -4.42 7.12
CA TRP A 28 12.53 -3.89 8.43
C TRP A 28 11.64 -4.84 9.26
N ILE A 29 10.86 -5.73 8.63
CA ILE A 29 9.98 -6.68 9.35
C ILE A 29 10.69 -8.01 9.67
N LEU A 30 11.85 -8.30 9.06
CA LEU A 30 12.55 -9.58 9.23
C LEU A 30 12.93 -9.88 10.67
N ASN A 31 13.24 -8.85 11.47
CA ASN A 31 13.55 -9.01 12.90
C ASN A 31 12.35 -9.53 13.70
N LEU A 32 11.13 -9.15 13.32
CA LEU A 32 9.91 -9.66 13.94
C LEU A 32 9.71 -11.13 13.59
N PHE A 33 9.93 -11.51 12.32
CA PHE A 33 9.84 -12.92 11.91
C PHE A 33 10.89 -13.80 12.59
N LYS A 34 12.12 -13.32 12.73
CA LYS A 34 13.17 -14.04 13.49
C LYS A 34 12.78 -14.23 14.96
N THR A 35 12.07 -13.28 15.54
CA THR A 35 11.57 -13.39 16.93
C THR A 35 10.44 -14.41 17.00
N GLY A 36 9.48 -14.34 16.08
CA GLY A 36 8.37 -15.30 15.97
C GLY A 36 8.80 -16.73 15.64
N GLN A 37 9.97 -16.91 15.03
CA GLN A 37 10.55 -18.24 14.82
C GLN A 37 11.12 -18.85 16.11
N LYS A 38 11.59 -18.01 17.04
CA LYS A 38 12.23 -18.46 18.29
C LYS A 38 11.25 -18.61 19.44
N LYS A 39 10.21 -17.78 19.47
CA LYS A 39 9.16 -17.78 20.50
C LYS A 39 7.83 -17.35 19.90
N ASP A 40 6.74 -17.73 20.57
CA ASP A 40 5.42 -17.18 20.26
C ASP A 40 5.42 -15.66 20.50
N LEU A 41 4.78 -14.93 19.58
CA LEU A 41 4.76 -13.47 19.62
C LEU A 41 3.70 -12.99 20.64
N GLU A 42 4.15 -12.17 21.59
CA GLU A 42 3.27 -11.50 22.54
C GLU A 42 2.97 -10.05 22.11
N THR A 43 1.97 -9.40 22.71
CA THR A 43 1.60 -8.01 22.42
C THR A 43 2.74 -7.01 22.64
N ASN A 44 3.67 -7.34 23.53
CA ASN A 44 4.85 -6.55 23.84
C ASN A 44 5.95 -6.61 22.78
N ASP A 45 5.99 -7.68 21.99
CA ASP A 45 6.97 -7.84 20.89
C ASP A 45 6.54 -7.10 19.62
N LEU A 46 5.29 -6.65 19.56
CA LEU A 46 4.76 -5.93 18.42
C LEU A 46 5.20 -4.46 18.43
N TYR A 47 5.56 -3.97 17.24
CA TYR A 47 5.89 -2.57 17.05
C TYR A 47 4.65 -1.67 17.21
N ALA A 48 4.89 -0.48 17.73
CA ALA A 48 3.90 0.59 17.74
C ALA A 48 3.46 0.93 16.30
N THR A 49 2.22 1.38 16.16
CA THR A 49 1.72 1.90 14.88
C THR A 49 2.49 3.15 14.48
N LEU A 50 2.66 3.33 13.16
CA LEU A 50 3.23 4.56 12.63
C LEU A 50 2.34 5.75 13.03
N ASP A 51 2.92 6.92 13.24
CA ASP A 51 2.13 8.11 13.65
C ASP A 51 1.02 8.43 12.65
N ASP A 52 1.30 8.24 11.36
CA ASP A 52 0.36 8.38 10.25
C ASP A 52 -0.75 7.32 10.21
N ASP A 53 -0.62 6.23 10.97
CA ASP A 53 -1.58 5.13 11.01
C ASP A 53 -2.45 5.14 12.27
N LYS A 54 -2.22 6.12 13.17
CA LYS A 54 -2.98 6.24 14.41
C LYS A 54 -4.45 6.53 14.14
N SER A 55 -5.33 5.77 14.78
CA SER A 55 -6.78 5.90 14.66
C SER A 55 -7.30 7.28 15.08
N SER A 56 -6.64 7.94 16.03
CA SER A 56 -6.98 9.30 16.47
C SER A 56 -6.78 10.33 15.36
N LEU A 57 -5.63 10.30 14.68
CA LEU A 57 -5.31 11.22 13.60
C LEU A 57 -6.21 10.98 12.39
N LEU A 58 -6.34 9.71 11.96
CA LEU A 58 -7.19 9.32 10.83
C LEU A 58 -8.66 9.63 11.09
N GLY A 59 -9.15 9.28 12.27
CA GLY A 59 -10.52 9.55 12.70
C GLY A 59 -10.82 11.05 12.71
N PHE A 60 -9.90 11.87 13.24
CA PHE A 60 -10.05 13.33 13.25
C PHE A 60 -10.08 13.92 11.83
N LYS A 61 -9.15 13.51 10.96
CA LYS A 61 -9.08 13.99 9.57
C LYS A 61 -10.35 13.61 8.79
N PHE A 62 -10.79 12.36 8.92
CA PHE A 62 -12.00 11.87 8.24
C PHE A 62 -13.27 12.54 8.80
N GLU A 63 -13.37 12.75 10.11
CA GLU A 63 -14.50 13.44 10.73
C GLU A 63 -14.64 14.89 10.23
N LYS A 64 -13.52 15.62 10.08
CA LYS A 64 -13.53 16.98 9.53
C LYS A 64 -14.09 17.00 8.10
N ILE A 65 -13.66 16.05 7.26
CA ILE A 65 -14.14 15.92 5.88
C ILE A 65 -15.62 15.50 5.85
N TRP A 66 -16.03 14.60 6.73
CA TRP A 66 -17.41 14.17 6.87
C TRP A 66 -18.34 15.32 7.26
N LYS A 67 -17.95 16.16 8.22
CA LYS A 67 -18.72 17.38 8.58
C LYS A 67 -18.85 18.34 7.39
N ASN A 68 -17.78 18.51 6.62
CA ASN A 68 -17.81 19.34 5.42
C ASN A 68 -18.72 18.72 4.33
N GLU A 69 -18.73 17.39 4.18
CA GLU A 69 -19.64 16.69 3.27
C GLU A 69 -21.11 16.87 3.68
N ILE A 70 -21.43 16.81 4.98
CA ILE A 70 -22.77 17.09 5.49
C ILE A 70 -23.21 18.53 5.17
N ALA A 71 -22.33 19.52 5.43
CA ALA A 71 -22.63 20.91 5.13
C ALA A 71 -22.87 21.15 3.62
N ASN A 72 -22.02 20.55 2.77
CA ASN A 72 -22.15 20.60 1.31
C ASN A 72 -23.36 19.83 0.78
N ALA A 73 -23.81 18.80 1.49
CA ALA A 73 -25.01 18.04 1.14
C ALA A 73 -26.27 18.86 1.44
N LYS A 74 -26.31 19.52 2.60
CA LYS A 74 -27.39 20.42 3.01
C LYS A 74 -27.53 21.63 2.06
N SER A 75 -26.42 22.25 1.65
CA SER A 75 -26.47 23.40 0.71
C SER A 75 -26.92 23.02 -0.70
N ARG A 76 -26.73 21.76 -1.11
CA ARG A 76 -27.12 21.24 -2.43
C ARG A 76 -28.40 20.41 -2.41
N ASN A 77 -29.14 20.46 -1.29
CA ASN A 77 -30.38 19.70 -1.07
C ASN A 77 -30.28 18.21 -1.46
N ARG A 78 -29.16 17.58 -1.07
CA ARG A 78 -28.85 16.17 -1.36
C ARG A 78 -28.53 15.42 -0.07
N GLU A 79 -28.57 14.10 -0.13
CA GLU A 79 -28.12 13.27 0.99
C GLU A 79 -26.58 13.21 1.08
N PRO A 80 -26.02 13.21 2.31
CA PRO A 80 -24.58 13.04 2.51
C PRO A 80 -24.16 11.60 2.21
N SER A 81 -23.08 11.42 1.45
CA SER A 81 -22.58 10.10 1.06
C SER A 81 -21.21 9.82 1.66
N ILE A 82 -21.09 8.68 2.36
CA ILE A 82 -19.84 8.23 2.96
C ILE A 82 -18.81 7.86 1.89
N SER A 83 -19.23 7.22 0.79
CA SER A 83 -18.31 6.88 -0.30
C SER A 83 -17.65 8.13 -0.88
N ARG A 84 -18.41 9.22 -1.04
CA ARG A 84 -17.87 10.52 -1.48
C ARG A 84 -16.87 11.10 -0.48
N ALA A 85 -17.13 10.99 0.83
CA ALA A 85 -16.20 11.42 1.87
C ALA A 85 -14.90 10.60 1.86
N ILE A 86 -14.98 9.28 1.63
CA ILE A 86 -13.82 8.40 1.48
C ILE A 86 -13.00 8.81 0.26
N PHE A 87 -13.63 8.95 -0.91
CA PHE A 87 -12.96 9.41 -2.13
C PHE A 87 -12.34 10.80 -1.97
N ARG A 88 -12.98 11.71 -1.25
CA ARG A 88 -12.41 13.05 -1.00
C ARG A 88 -11.22 13.03 -0.04
N THR A 89 -11.15 12.04 0.86
CA THR A 89 -10.07 11.91 1.85
C THR A 89 -8.87 11.16 1.29
N PHE A 90 -9.11 10.05 0.58
CA PHE A 90 -8.08 9.11 0.14
C PHE A 90 -7.94 9.02 -1.39
N GLY A 91 -8.83 9.66 -2.17
CA GLY A 91 -8.87 9.53 -3.62
C GLY A 91 -7.61 9.98 -4.34
N GLY A 92 -6.89 10.98 -3.81
CA GLY A 92 -5.59 11.39 -4.36
C GLY A 92 -4.56 10.26 -4.27
N SER A 93 -4.47 9.60 -3.11
CA SER A 93 -3.59 8.45 -2.90
C SER A 93 -4.04 7.24 -3.73
N ILE A 94 -5.35 6.94 -3.77
CA ILE A 94 -5.90 5.85 -4.60
C ILE A 94 -5.54 6.07 -6.07
N MET A 95 -5.72 7.30 -6.57
CA MET A 95 -5.45 7.64 -7.96
C MET A 95 -3.96 7.55 -8.28
N PHE A 96 -3.10 8.05 -7.40
CA PHE A 96 -1.65 7.96 -7.58
C PHE A 96 -1.17 6.49 -7.68
N TYR A 97 -1.51 5.65 -6.71
CA TYR A 97 -1.11 4.24 -6.74
C TYR A 97 -1.79 3.47 -7.88
N GLY A 98 -3.04 3.82 -8.23
CA GLY A 98 -3.74 3.27 -9.39
C GLY A 98 -3.04 3.59 -10.71
N LEU A 99 -2.54 4.80 -10.90
CA LEU A 99 -1.79 5.19 -12.10
C LEU A 99 -0.45 4.46 -12.19
N VAL A 100 0.27 4.32 -11.08
CA VAL A 100 1.53 3.54 -11.02
C VAL A 100 1.27 2.07 -11.36
N GLN A 101 0.18 1.50 -10.84
CA GLN A 101 -0.23 0.13 -11.16
C GLN A 101 -0.57 -0.03 -12.64
N MET A 102 -1.35 0.90 -13.20
CA MET A 102 -1.73 0.88 -14.62
C MET A 102 -0.49 0.93 -15.52
N PHE A 103 0.48 1.78 -15.20
CA PHE A 103 1.74 1.87 -15.93
C PHE A 103 2.52 0.55 -15.88
N THR A 104 2.64 -0.05 -14.69
CA THR A 104 3.35 -1.32 -14.48
C THR A 104 2.70 -2.47 -15.24
N GLU A 105 1.37 -2.57 -15.20
CA GLU A 105 0.58 -3.59 -15.90
C GLU A 105 0.57 -3.40 -17.42
N THR A 106 0.60 -2.15 -17.90
CA THR A 106 0.56 -1.89 -19.33
C THR A 106 1.95 -2.01 -19.94
N ILE A 107 2.93 -1.27 -19.44
CA ILE A 107 4.24 -1.18 -20.09
C ILE A 107 5.07 -2.43 -19.77
N LEU A 108 5.34 -2.68 -18.48
CA LEU A 108 6.31 -3.71 -18.10
C LEU A 108 5.85 -5.13 -18.45
N ARG A 109 4.55 -5.44 -18.35
CA ARG A 109 4.02 -6.75 -18.77
C ARG A 109 3.97 -6.92 -20.28
N ILE A 110 3.69 -5.89 -21.07
CA ILE A 110 3.70 -5.99 -22.54
C ILE A 110 5.14 -6.10 -23.06
N THR A 111 6.11 -5.46 -22.40
CA THR A 111 7.52 -5.56 -22.80
C THR A 111 8.08 -6.98 -22.66
N GLN A 112 7.63 -7.79 -21.69
CA GLN A 112 8.11 -9.17 -21.50
C GLN A 112 7.95 -10.06 -22.74
N PRO A 113 6.74 -10.25 -23.33
CA PRO A 113 6.57 -11.06 -24.53
C PRO A 113 7.26 -10.46 -25.76
N MET A 114 7.47 -9.14 -25.83
CA MET A 114 8.24 -8.52 -26.91
C MET A 114 9.73 -8.91 -26.83
N LEU A 115 10.32 -8.89 -25.63
CA LEU A 115 11.69 -9.33 -25.41
C LEU A 115 11.87 -10.82 -25.66
N ILE A 116 10.93 -11.65 -25.22
CA ILE A 116 10.92 -13.10 -25.49
C ILE A 116 10.81 -13.36 -27.00
N ARG A 117 9.98 -12.61 -27.72
CA ARG A 117 9.90 -12.70 -29.19
C ARG A 117 11.25 -12.40 -29.85
N GLY A 118 11.96 -11.37 -29.39
CA GLY A 118 13.31 -11.05 -29.87
C GLY A 118 14.30 -12.20 -29.63
N LEU A 119 14.24 -12.82 -28.44
CA LEU A 119 15.06 -13.98 -28.11
C LEU A 119 14.68 -15.22 -28.95
N LEU A 120 13.40 -15.46 -29.18
CA LEU A 120 12.92 -16.57 -30.00
C LEU A 120 13.31 -16.42 -31.48
N ALA A 121 13.32 -15.19 -32.00
CA ALA A 121 13.76 -14.90 -33.36
C ALA A 121 15.25 -15.20 -33.59
N TYR A 122 16.07 -15.14 -32.54
CA TYR A 122 17.46 -15.60 -32.59
C TYR A 122 17.55 -17.13 -32.74
N PHE A 123 16.74 -17.89 -31.99
CA PHE A 123 16.77 -19.35 -32.01
C PHE A 123 16.11 -19.99 -33.24
N ASN A 124 15.07 -19.38 -33.82
CA ASN A 124 14.33 -19.92 -34.96
C ASN A 124 14.96 -19.60 -36.34
N ARG A 125 16.26 -19.26 -36.41
CA ARG A 125 16.89 -18.85 -37.68
C ARG A 125 17.50 -20.00 -38.47
N SER A 126 17.15 -20.04 -39.76
CA SER A 126 17.85 -20.74 -40.83
C SER A 126 19.02 -19.88 -41.30
N GLU A 127 20.19 -20.50 -41.47
CA GLU A 127 21.59 -20.08 -41.71
C GLU A 127 21.96 -18.72 -42.38
N SER A 128 21.04 -17.90 -42.90
CA SER A 128 21.37 -16.75 -43.78
C SER A 128 21.49 -15.38 -43.11
N ASN A 129 21.40 -15.32 -41.79
CA ASN A 129 21.01 -14.09 -41.11
C ASN A 129 21.74 -14.02 -39.76
N ILE A 130 22.92 -13.42 -39.73
CA ILE A 130 23.78 -13.32 -38.54
C ILE A 130 23.12 -12.32 -37.57
N VAL A 131 22.20 -12.77 -36.70
CA VAL A 131 21.92 -12.00 -35.48
C VAL A 131 23.16 -12.19 -34.62
N ASP A 132 23.85 -11.09 -34.37
CA ASP A 132 25.03 -11.08 -33.51
C ASP A 132 24.65 -11.61 -32.11
N ILE A 133 25.46 -12.51 -31.55
CA ILE A 133 25.29 -13.11 -30.22
C ILE A 133 25.07 -12.01 -29.15
N LYS A 134 25.70 -10.85 -29.37
CA LYS A 134 25.54 -9.64 -28.56
C LYS A 134 24.08 -9.17 -28.45
N GLN A 135 23.28 -9.26 -29.52
CA GLN A 135 21.86 -8.87 -29.50
C GLN A 135 21.02 -9.85 -28.68
N ALA A 136 21.30 -11.15 -28.76
CA ALA A 136 20.63 -12.16 -27.94
C ALA A 136 20.90 -11.94 -26.44
N TYR A 137 22.16 -11.68 -26.07
CA TYR A 137 22.51 -11.31 -24.70
C TYR A 137 21.79 -10.04 -24.25
N MET A 138 21.70 -9.00 -25.10
CA MET A 138 20.98 -7.77 -24.78
C MET A 138 19.49 -8.01 -24.48
N TYR A 139 18.81 -8.83 -25.31
CA TYR A 139 17.41 -9.19 -25.06
C TYR A 139 17.24 -10.01 -23.78
N ALA A 140 18.15 -10.96 -23.51
CA ALA A 140 18.12 -11.76 -22.29
C ALA A 140 18.36 -10.92 -21.03
N THR A 141 19.36 -10.04 -21.02
CA THR A 141 19.63 -9.14 -19.90
C THR A 141 18.49 -8.13 -19.69
N GLY A 142 17.93 -7.61 -20.79
CA GLY A 142 16.76 -6.73 -20.73
C GLY A 142 15.54 -7.43 -20.13
N LEU A 143 15.33 -8.71 -20.46
CA LEU A 143 14.24 -9.51 -19.91
C LEU A 143 14.39 -9.70 -18.40
N LEU A 144 15.61 -10.03 -17.93
CA LEU A 144 15.89 -10.18 -16.50
C LEU A 144 15.64 -8.88 -15.73
N ILE A 145 16.15 -7.75 -16.23
CA ILE A 145 15.94 -6.43 -15.61
C ILE A 145 14.45 -6.07 -15.58
N ASN A 146 13.74 -6.30 -16.69
CA ASN A 146 12.32 -6.01 -16.79
C ASN A 146 11.47 -6.88 -15.85
N MET A 147 11.80 -8.18 -15.70
CA MET A 147 11.15 -9.07 -14.75
C MET A 147 11.37 -8.61 -13.31
N LEU A 148 12.62 -8.29 -12.93
CA LEU A 148 12.95 -7.83 -11.60
C LEU A 148 12.21 -6.51 -11.27
N ALA A 149 12.22 -5.55 -12.20
CA ALA A 149 11.51 -4.29 -12.04
C ALA A 149 9.99 -4.49 -11.90
N ASN A 150 9.40 -5.37 -12.71
CA ASN A 150 7.97 -5.67 -12.65
C ASN A 150 7.57 -6.26 -11.29
N ILE A 151 8.32 -7.24 -10.79
CA ILE A 151 8.07 -7.88 -9.49
C ILE A 151 8.15 -6.86 -8.36
N LEU A 152 9.23 -6.07 -8.29
CA LEU A 152 9.44 -5.10 -7.23
C LEU A 152 8.34 -4.02 -7.20
N LEU A 153 8.03 -3.42 -8.36
CA LEU A 153 7.02 -2.37 -8.46
C LEU A 153 5.61 -2.90 -8.17
N TYR A 154 5.28 -4.09 -8.68
CA TYR A 154 3.98 -4.72 -8.45
C TYR A 154 3.74 -4.98 -6.96
N HIS A 155 4.69 -5.64 -6.27
CA HIS A 155 4.53 -5.95 -4.86
C HIS A 155 4.51 -4.68 -4.00
N HIS A 156 5.35 -3.69 -4.31
CA HIS A 156 5.35 -2.42 -3.60
C HIS A 156 4.00 -1.71 -3.70
N SER A 157 3.48 -1.55 -4.92
CA SER A 157 2.17 -0.92 -5.19
C SER A 157 1.02 -1.65 -4.49
N GLN A 158 1.02 -2.99 -4.52
CA GLN A 158 -0.01 -3.80 -3.87
C GLN A 158 -0.03 -3.63 -2.35
N VAL A 159 1.14 -3.61 -1.70
CA VAL A 159 1.22 -3.41 -0.24
C VAL A 159 0.75 -2.02 0.15
N GLU A 160 1.13 -0.99 -0.60
CA GLU A 160 0.67 0.38 -0.36
C GLU A 160 -0.85 0.52 -0.54
N MET A 161 -1.43 -0.16 -1.53
CA MET A 161 -2.89 -0.20 -1.73
C MET A 161 -3.61 -0.89 -0.56
N LEU A 162 -3.08 -2.02 -0.08
CA LEU A 162 -3.61 -2.70 1.10
C LEU A 162 -3.49 -1.82 2.36
N HIS A 163 -2.37 -1.13 2.53
CA HIS A 163 -2.15 -0.19 3.64
C HIS A 163 -3.16 0.96 3.60
N LEU A 164 -3.45 1.50 2.43
CA LEU A 164 -4.49 2.50 2.23
C LEU A 164 -5.89 1.95 2.57
N GLY A 165 -6.19 0.72 2.19
CA GLY A 165 -7.41 0.02 2.59
C GLY A 165 -7.57 -0.10 4.11
N MET A 166 -6.47 -0.44 4.82
CA MET A 166 -6.45 -0.45 6.28
C MET A 166 -6.74 0.92 6.88
N LYS A 167 -6.14 1.99 6.34
CA LYS A 167 -6.41 3.38 6.75
C LYS A 167 -7.89 3.75 6.62
N ILE A 168 -8.50 3.41 5.49
CA ILE A 168 -9.95 3.66 5.26
C ILE A 168 -10.79 2.94 6.32
N ARG A 169 -10.52 1.65 6.57
CA ARG A 169 -11.25 0.85 7.57
C ARG A 169 -11.14 1.47 8.97
N VAL A 170 -9.93 1.82 9.40
CA VAL A 170 -9.68 2.42 10.73
C VAL A 170 -10.41 3.76 10.88
N ALA A 171 -10.38 4.61 9.85
CA ALA A 171 -11.09 5.89 9.85
C ALA A 171 -12.61 5.71 9.98
N CYS A 172 -13.19 4.79 9.20
CA CYS A 172 -14.62 4.48 9.26
C CYS A 172 -15.03 3.94 10.64
N CYS A 173 -14.29 2.97 11.18
CA CYS A 173 -14.56 2.41 12.51
C CYS A 173 -14.50 3.49 13.60
N SER A 174 -13.53 4.41 13.54
CA SER A 174 -13.40 5.51 14.50
C SER A 174 -14.64 6.42 14.51
N VAL A 175 -15.16 6.77 13.33
CA VAL A 175 -16.37 7.61 13.22
C VAL A 175 -17.63 6.87 13.66
N ILE A 176 -17.77 5.59 13.30
CA ILE A 176 -18.89 4.76 13.76
C ILE A 176 -18.89 4.67 15.28
N TYR A 177 -17.74 4.38 15.89
CA TYR A 177 -17.61 4.28 17.34
C TYR A 177 -18.02 5.58 18.05
N LYS A 178 -17.51 6.73 17.58
CA LYS A 178 -17.92 8.04 18.10
C LYS A 178 -19.42 8.27 17.97
N LYS A 179 -20.01 7.90 16.83
CA LYS A 179 -21.44 8.06 16.59
C LYS A 179 -22.27 7.20 17.53
N VAL A 180 -21.90 5.94 17.71
CA VAL A 180 -22.56 5.00 18.62
C VAL A 180 -22.46 5.50 20.06
N ASN A 181 -21.27 5.90 20.53
CA ASN A 181 -21.09 6.43 21.88
C ASN A 181 -21.97 7.65 22.17
N LEU A 182 -22.12 8.55 21.20
CA LEU A 182 -23.01 9.71 21.32
C LEU A 182 -24.50 9.34 21.33
N LEU A 183 -24.89 8.24 20.69
CA LEU A 183 -26.27 7.75 20.74
C LEU A 183 -26.55 7.08 22.08
N THR A 184 -25.62 6.27 22.59
CA THR A 184 -25.76 5.63 23.90
C THR A 184 -25.87 6.64 25.03
N GLN A 185 -25.14 7.75 24.99
CA GLN A 185 -25.24 8.82 26.00
C GLN A 185 -26.56 9.62 25.97
N LYS A 186 -27.38 9.45 24.92
CA LYS A 186 -28.69 10.11 24.81
C LYS A 186 -29.84 9.26 25.37
N TYR A 187 -29.56 8.00 25.69
CA TYR A 187 -30.48 7.09 26.38
C TYR A 187 -30.08 6.98 27.85
#